data_AF-A0A9R1J773-F1
#
_entry.id   AF-A0A9R1J773-F1
#
_cell.length_a   1.000
_cell.length_b   1.000
_cell.length_c   1.000
_cell.angle_alpha   90.00
_cell.angle_beta   90.00
_cell.angle_gamma   90.00
#
_symmetry.space_group_name_H-M   'P 1'
#
loop_
_entity.id
_entity.type
_entity.pdbx_description
1 polymer ?
#
loop_
_entity_poly.entity_id
_entity_poly.type
_entity_poly.pdbx_seq_one_letter_code
_entity_poly.pdbx_strand_id
1 'polypeptide(L)'
;NRIEARSEQLEMYMQLDIATDVYPMHMGDKFTMVLAPTLNLDGTPDTGYYTQAGRKTLADKYDYVMHGKLYKISEDNSSKDKGPTKVEIYASFGGLLMLLKGDPSSAANLELDQRLFLLIRKV
;
A
#
# COMPACT_ATOMS: atom_id res chain seq x y z
N ASN A 1 1.56 -5.73 -14.56
CA ASN A 1 1.56 -7.13 -14.08
C ASN A 1 1.06 -7.19 -12.64
N ARG A 2 0.44 -8.31 -12.23
CA ARG A 2 0.06 -8.54 -10.83
C ARG A 2 1.14 -9.32 -10.11
N ILE A 3 1.58 -8.82 -8.95
CA ILE A 3 2.52 -9.50 -8.06
C ILE A 3 1.82 -9.96 -6.78
N GLU A 4 2.36 -11.03 -6.19
CA GLU A 4 1.98 -11.48 -4.86
C GLU A 4 3.20 -11.44 -3.94
N ALA A 5 3.00 -11.00 -2.71
CA ALA A 5 4.06 -10.93 -1.71
C ALA A 5 3.55 -11.29 -0.32
N ARG A 6 4.46 -11.76 0.52
CA ARG A 6 4.21 -12.05 1.93
C ARG A 6 5.21 -11.29 2.79
N SER A 7 4.73 -10.66 3.85
CA SER A 7 5.58 -9.95 4.81
C SER A 7 6.44 -10.94 5.59
N GLU A 8 7.71 -10.60 5.79
CA GLU A 8 8.64 -11.36 6.64
C GLU A 8 8.40 -11.11 8.14
N GLN A 9 7.74 -10.02 8.51
CA GLN A 9 7.65 -9.55 9.91
C GLN A 9 6.23 -9.54 10.47
N LEU A 10 5.23 -9.22 9.65
CA LEU A 10 3.87 -8.88 10.11
C LEU A 10 2.81 -9.91 9.70
N GLU A 11 3.23 -11.07 9.19
CA GLU A 11 2.34 -12.12 8.64
C GLU A 11 1.28 -11.61 7.63
N MET A 12 1.57 -10.50 6.95
CA MET A 12 0.68 -9.91 5.94
C MET A 12 0.85 -10.59 4.58
N TYR A 13 -0.23 -10.64 3.83
CA TYR A 13 -0.27 -11.07 2.44
C TYR A 13 -0.72 -9.90 1.55
N MET A 14 -0.10 -9.76 0.38
CA MET A 14 -0.42 -8.69 -0.57
C MET A 14 -0.57 -9.25 -1.98
N GLN A 15 -1.58 -8.76 -2.70
CA GLN A 15 -1.60 -8.75 -4.17
C GLN A 15 -1.57 -7.30 -4.65
N LEU A 16 -0.74 -7.00 -5.64
CA LEU A 16 -0.55 -5.65 -6.16
C LEU A 16 -0.39 -5.65 -7.67
N ASP A 17 -1.16 -4.85 -8.38
CA ASP A 17 -0.87 -4.50 -9.76
C ASP A 17 0.22 -3.43 -9.81
N ILE A 18 1.29 -3.70 -10.56
CA ILE A 18 2.43 -2.80 -10.72
C ILE A 18 2.83 -2.65 -12.18
N ALA A 19 3.24 -1.45 -12.55
CA ALA A 19 3.78 -1.13 -13.88
C ALA A 19 5.22 -1.65 -14.01
N THR A 20 5.36 -2.95 -14.24
CA THR A 20 6.67 -3.63 -14.33
C THR A 20 7.56 -3.13 -15.45
N ASP A 21 7.00 -2.50 -16.49
CA ASP A 21 7.77 -1.92 -17.59
C ASP A 21 8.59 -0.71 -17.12
N VAL A 22 8.10 -0.01 -16.08
CA VAL A 22 8.78 1.14 -15.46
C VAL A 22 9.58 0.71 -14.24
N TYR A 23 9.04 -0.21 -13.44
CA TYR A 23 9.69 -0.73 -12.24
C TYR A 23 9.73 -2.26 -12.26
N PRO A 24 10.77 -2.86 -12.88
CA PRO A 24 10.86 -4.30 -13.03
C PRO A 24 10.83 -5.00 -11.67
N MET A 25 10.02 -6.04 -11.51
CA MET A 25 9.92 -6.85 -10.29
C MET A 25 10.02 -8.32 -10.66
N HIS A 26 10.88 -9.08 -9.98
CA HIS A 26 11.09 -10.51 -10.25
C HIS A 26 10.72 -11.37 -9.04
N MET A 27 10.46 -12.66 -9.30
CA MET A 27 10.27 -13.61 -8.20
C MET A 27 11.52 -13.66 -7.32
N GLY A 28 11.31 -13.58 -6.00
CA GLY A 28 12.38 -13.55 -5.01
C GLY A 28 12.92 -12.16 -4.67
N ASP A 29 12.54 -11.11 -5.41
CA ASP A 29 12.89 -9.73 -5.05
C ASP A 29 12.31 -9.38 -3.67
N LYS A 30 13.16 -8.80 -2.82
CA LYS A 30 12.73 -8.22 -1.54
C LYS A 30 12.55 -6.72 -1.70
N PHE A 31 11.52 -6.19 -1.07
CA PHE A 31 11.23 -4.76 -1.12
C PHE A 31 10.58 -4.30 0.18
N THR A 32 10.76 -3.03 0.48
CA THR A 32 10.01 -2.32 1.51
C THR A 32 8.83 -1.62 0.84
N MET A 33 7.65 -1.73 1.44
CA MET A 33 6.45 -1.02 1.01
C MET A 33 5.89 -0.19 2.17
N VAL A 34 5.47 1.04 1.89
CA VAL A 34 4.77 1.91 2.83
C VAL A 34 3.49 2.44 2.21
N LEU A 35 2.42 2.46 3.00
CA LEU A 35 1.21 3.22 2.72
C LEU A 35 1.22 4.49 3.57
N ALA A 36 1.04 5.65 2.94
CA ALA A 36 1.07 6.93 3.63
C ALA A 36 -0.10 7.83 3.16
N PRO A 37 -0.78 8.57 4.05
CA PRO A 37 -1.85 9.50 3.67
C PRO A 37 -1.32 10.82 3.09
N THR A 38 -0.02 11.10 3.25
CA THR A 38 0.65 12.31 2.77
C THR A 38 2.11 12.03 2.44
N LEU A 39 2.69 12.81 1.52
CA LEU A 39 4.12 12.81 1.22
C LEU A 39 4.89 13.87 2.02
N ASN A 40 4.19 14.74 2.74
CA ASN A 40 4.81 15.78 3.55
C ASN A 40 5.53 15.15 4.74
N LEU A 41 6.82 15.47 4.90
CA LEU A 41 7.67 14.89 5.95
C LEU A 41 7.25 15.31 7.37
N ASP A 42 6.54 16.42 7.49
CA ASP A 42 6.00 16.94 8.76
C ASP A 42 4.62 16.35 9.11
N GLY A 43 4.07 15.48 8.25
CA GLY A 43 2.76 14.86 8.44
C GLY A 43 1.57 15.76 8.11
N THR A 44 1.80 16.95 7.55
CA THR A 44 0.68 17.81 7.12
C THR A 44 -0.16 17.12 6.02
N PRO A 45 -1.50 17.24 6.05
CA PRO A 45 -2.37 16.56 5.09
C PRO A 45 -2.03 16.87 3.64
N ASP A 46 -2.27 15.91 2.75
CA ASP A 46 -2.11 16.12 1.31
C ASP A 46 -3.10 17.19 0.81
N THR A 47 -2.61 18.11 -0.01
CA THR A 47 -3.44 19.20 -0.57
C THR A 47 -4.23 18.75 -1.80
N GLY A 48 -3.96 17.56 -2.32
CA GLY A 48 -4.52 17.03 -3.56
C GLY A 48 -3.86 17.57 -4.82
N TYR A 49 -2.94 18.53 -4.70
CA TYR A 49 -2.19 19.10 -5.81
C TYR A 49 -0.75 18.62 -5.77
N TYR A 50 -0.30 18.03 -6.87
CA TYR A 50 1.12 17.73 -7.04
C TYR A 50 1.89 19.02 -7.23
N THR A 51 2.60 19.45 -6.19
CA THR A 51 3.48 20.61 -6.25
C THR A 51 4.91 20.14 -6.38
N GLN A 52 5.52 20.33 -7.56
CA GLN A 52 6.93 20.02 -7.81
C GLN A 52 7.84 21.11 -7.20
N ALA A 53 7.62 21.43 -5.92
CA ALA A 53 8.15 22.61 -5.29
C ALA A 53 9.55 22.40 -4.69
N GLY A 54 10.45 21.64 -5.34
CA GLY A 54 11.85 21.46 -4.92
C GLY A 54 12.08 21.06 -3.45
N ARG A 55 11.02 20.67 -2.73
CA ARG A 55 11.03 20.34 -1.31
C ARG A 55 11.27 18.85 -1.19
N LYS A 56 12.07 18.46 -0.20
CA LYS A 56 12.22 17.04 0.14
C LYS A 56 10.89 16.47 0.61
N THR A 57 10.52 15.32 0.08
CA THR A 57 9.29 14.60 0.42
C THR A 57 9.61 13.17 0.87
N LEU A 58 8.59 12.47 1.38
CA LEU A 58 8.72 11.05 1.68
C LEU A 58 9.09 10.22 0.44
N ALA A 59 8.62 10.63 -0.74
CA ALA A 59 8.85 9.96 -2.01
C ALA A 59 10.33 9.87 -2.39
N ASP A 60 11.16 10.85 -1.99
CA ASP A 60 12.60 10.87 -2.32
C ASP A 60 13.40 9.70 -1.72
N LYS A 61 12.80 8.96 -0.79
CA LYS A 61 13.40 7.77 -0.15
C LYS A 61 13.04 6.46 -0.83
N TYR A 62 12.20 6.49 -1.86
CA TYR A 62 11.62 5.32 -2.52
C TYR A 62 11.77 5.42 -4.03
N ASP A 63 11.78 4.27 -4.70
CA ASP A 63 12.05 4.19 -6.14
C ASP A 63 10.76 4.20 -6.98
N TYR A 64 9.64 3.82 -6.36
CA TYR A 64 8.35 3.72 -7.02
C TYR A 64 7.23 4.26 -6.14
N VAL A 65 6.39 5.13 -6.70
CA VAL A 65 5.30 5.78 -5.98
C VAL A 65 4.01 5.71 -6.79
N MET A 66 2.91 5.33 -6.14
CA MET A 66 1.57 5.38 -6.69
C MET A 66 0.66 6.20 -5.79
N HIS A 67 -0.27 6.95 -6.38
CA HIS A 67 -1.31 7.68 -5.66
C HIS A 67 -2.68 7.11 -6.00
N GLY A 68 -3.50 6.89 -4.98
CA GLY A 68 -4.74 6.15 -5.11
C GLY A 68 -5.67 6.36 -3.94
N LYS A 69 -6.71 5.53 -3.90
CA LYS A 69 -7.79 5.63 -2.93
C LYS A 69 -8.11 4.26 -2.35
N LEU A 70 -8.29 4.20 -1.04
CA LEU A 70 -8.88 3.04 -0.37
C LEU A 70 -10.37 3.02 -0.68
N TYR A 71 -10.87 1.93 -1.28
CA TYR A 71 -12.27 1.86 -1.71
C TYR A 71 -13.08 0.76 -1.02
N LYS A 72 -12.43 -0.15 -0.28
CA LYS A 72 -13.12 -1.19 0.49
C LYS A 72 -12.25 -1.70 1.63
N ILE A 73 -12.86 -1.87 2.80
CA ILE A 73 -12.33 -2.60 3.94
C ILE A 73 -13.33 -3.72 4.24
N SER A 74 -12.87 -4.95 4.39
CA SER A 74 -13.74 -6.07 4.78
C SER A 74 -13.05 -6.99 5.78
N GLU A 75 -13.85 -7.58 6.66
CA GLU A 75 -13.39 -8.67 7.52
C GLU A 75 -13.41 -9.97 6.72
N ASP A 76 -12.31 -10.72 6.80
CA ASP A 76 -12.20 -12.04 6.19
C ASP A 76 -13.07 -13.04 6.96
N ASN A 77 -14.27 -13.25 6.45
CA ASN A 77 -15.26 -14.16 7.02
C ASN A 77 -15.02 -15.63 6.66
N SER A 78 -13.96 -15.96 5.91
CA SER A 78 -13.66 -17.33 5.49
C SER A 78 -13.21 -18.24 6.64
N SER A 79 -12.85 -17.65 7.79
CA SER A 79 -12.21 -18.34 8.91
C SER A 79 -13.05 -18.35 10.20
N LYS A 80 -14.39 -18.42 10.09
CA LYS A 80 -15.28 -18.43 11.28
C LYS A 80 -15.02 -19.59 12.27
N ASP A 81 -14.30 -20.64 11.87
CA ASP A 81 -14.07 -21.81 12.71
C ASP A 81 -12.60 -22.14 13.08
N LYS A 82 -11.56 -21.48 12.51
CA LYS A 82 -10.16 -21.95 12.69
C LYS A 82 -9.03 -20.91 12.69
N GLY A 83 -9.26 -19.65 13.09
CA GLY A 83 -8.14 -18.71 13.27
C GLY A 83 -8.54 -17.30 13.70
N PRO A 84 -7.55 -16.42 13.98
CA PRO A 84 -7.81 -15.01 14.27
C PRO A 84 -8.45 -14.32 13.05
N THR A 85 -9.44 -13.46 13.30
CA THR A 85 -10.10 -12.65 12.26
C THR A 85 -9.07 -11.81 11.52
N LYS A 86 -9.01 -11.95 10.19
CA LYS A 86 -8.14 -11.12 9.35
C LYS A 86 -8.95 -9.97 8.73
N VAL A 87 -8.27 -8.87 8.45
CA VAL A 87 -8.83 -7.76 7.69
C VAL A 87 -8.28 -7.77 6.26
N GLU A 88 -9.13 -7.43 5.30
CA GLU A 88 -8.79 -7.22 3.90
C GLU A 88 -8.99 -5.75 3.55
N ILE A 89 -7.93 -5.12 3.05
CA ILE A 89 -7.91 -3.73 2.61
C ILE A 89 -7.74 -3.72 1.10
N TYR A 90 -8.61 -2.99 0.41
CA TYR A 90 -8.60 -2.83 -1.03
C TYR A 90 -8.36 -1.37 -1.41
N ALA A 91 -7.35 -1.14 -2.24
CA ALA A 91 -7.02 0.17 -2.78
C ALA A 91 -6.90 0.14 -4.31
N SER A 92 -7.17 1.27 -4.95
CA SER A 92 -7.02 1.46 -6.39
C SER A 92 -6.14 2.67 -6.67
N PHE A 93 -5.12 2.48 -7.50
CA PHE A 93 -4.13 3.46 -7.92
C PHE A 93 -4.31 3.72 -9.42
N GLY A 94 -5.34 4.48 -9.78
CA GLY A 94 -5.64 4.77 -11.20
C GLY A 94 -6.01 3.54 -12.03
N GLY A 95 -6.61 2.51 -11.41
CA GLY A 95 -6.97 1.25 -12.06
C GLY A 95 -6.03 0.09 -11.73
N LEU A 96 -4.85 0.36 -11.16
CA LEU A 96 -3.97 -0.66 -10.57
C LEU A 96 -4.51 -1.04 -9.18
N LEU A 97 -4.87 -2.30 -8.98
CA LEU A 97 -5.53 -2.73 -7.75
C LEU A 97 -4.54 -3.30 -6.75
N MET A 98 -4.86 -3.11 -5.48
CA MET A 98 -4.15 -3.72 -4.35
C MET A 98 -5.15 -4.43 -3.43
N LEU A 99 -4.75 -5.60 -2.95
CA LEU A 99 -5.36 -6.31 -1.84
C LEU A 99 -4.29 -6.54 -0.79
N LEU A 100 -4.50 -6.03 0.43
CA LEU A 100 -3.65 -6.28 1.58
C LEU A 100 -4.48 -7.05 2.63
N LYS A 101 -3.97 -8.20 3.07
CA LYS A 101 -4.57 -9.02 4.12
C LYS A 101 -3.64 -9.10 5.32
N GLY A 102 -4.17 -8.87 6.51
CA GLY A 102 -3.37 -8.87 7.73
C GLY A 102 -4.22 -8.90 8.99
N ASP A 103 -3.56 -8.63 10.11
CA ASP A 103 -4.22 -8.45 11.40
C ASP A 103 -5.06 -7.15 11.40
N PRO A 104 -6.23 -7.11 12.09
CA PRO A 104 -7.07 -5.92 12.18
C PRO A 104 -6.33 -4.65 12.64
N SER A 105 -5.29 -4.77 13.46
CA SER A 105 -4.43 -3.65 13.86
C SER A 105 -3.80 -2.92 12.66
N SER A 106 -3.60 -3.62 11.54
CA SER A 106 -3.05 -3.05 10.29
C SER A 106 -4.05 -2.12 9.59
N ALA A 107 -5.35 -2.27 9.85
CA ALA A 107 -6.40 -1.40 9.32
C ALA A 107 -6.82 -0.27 10.29
N ALA A 108 -6.30 -0.25 11.52
CA ALA A 108 -6.79 0.64 12.58
C ALA A 108 -6.70 2.14 12.24
N ASN A 109 -5.75 2.53 11.38
CA ASN A 109 -5.55 3.92 10.95
C ASN A 109 -5.97 4.18 9.50
N LEU A 110 -6.68 3.22 8.88
CA LEU A 110 -7.12 3.32 7.49
C LEU A 110 -8.62 3.57 7.42
N GLU A 111 -9.00 4.54 6.62
CA GLU A 111 -10.40 4.94 6.46
C GLU A 111 -10.89 4.67 5.04
N LEU A 112 -12.18 4.34 4.92
CA LEU A 112 -12.83 4.26 3.62
C LEU A 112 -12.72 5.62 2.93
N ASP A 113 -12.49 5.58 1.63
CA ASP A 113 -12.32 6.75 0.79
C ASP A 113 -11.06 7.60 1.03
N GLN A 114 -10.18 7.16 1.92
CA GLN A 114 -8.91 7.80 2.19
C GLN A 114 -8.00 7.77 0.95
N ARG A 115 -7.38 8.93 0.66
CA ARG A 115 -6.30 9.02 -0.33
C ARG A 115 -5.01 8.49 0.27
N LEU A 116 -4.31 7.68 -0.51
CA LEU A 116 -3.10 6.99 -0.07
C LEU A 116 -2.03 7.06 -1.14
N PHE A 117 -0.80 7.20 -0.68
CA PHE A 117 0.41 6.99 -1.45
C PHE A 117 0.97 5.61 -1.10
N LEU A 118 1.22 4.79 -2.11
CA LEU A 118 1.98 3.56 -1.98
C LEU A 118 3.40 3.84 -2.45
N LEU A 119 4.37 3.59 -1.57
CA LEU A 119 5.79 3.81 -1.82
C LEU A 119 6.53 2.48 -1.73
N ILE A 120 7.36 2.17 -2.74
CA ILE A 120 8.15 0.94 -2.80
C ILE A 120 9.62 1.28 -3.04
N ARG A 121 10.51 0.56 -2.34
CA ARG A 121 11.95 0.54 -2.58
C ARG A 121 12.45 -0.89 -2.50
N LYS A 122 13.23 -1.34 -3.48
CA LYS A 122 13.90 -2.65 -3.42
C LYS A 122 14.96 -2.67 -2.30
N VAL A 123 15.23 -3.85 -1.77
CA VAL A 123 16.29 -4.09 -0.77
C VAL A 123 17.54 -4.64 -1.47
#